data_AF-A0A7T0BVZ7-F1
#
_entry.id   AF-A0A7T0BVZ7-F1
#
_cell.length_a   1.000
_cell.length_b   1.000
_cell.length_c   1.000
_cell.angle_alpha   90.00
_cell.angle_beta   90.00
_cell.angle_gamma   90.00
#
_symmetry.space_group_name_H-M   'P 1'
#
loop_
_entity.id
_entity.type
_entity.pdbx_description
1 polymer ?
#
loop_
_entity_poly.entity_id
_entity_poly.type
_entity_poly.pdbx_seq_one_letter_code
_entity_poly.pdbx_strand_id
1 'polypeptide(L)'
;MIKPLGWALLIGLLIQVTTPALGQEVVPWDSLNDQERRVLKPYKDQWQDLPAKRQSRLRRGVARFSKMSPEERQKVQKRFRKWKNMPPEKRQKIRQRFERFRNLPPEQKRKLRQARKRFQNLPPEKRKNLRERFQNMTPEQRKKFRKRQMRRMNKLENMTQEERQRFRAKRQERRNKMKTMSPQERQKFRQELRKNRQLMDRPNAGKAGGR
;
A
#
# COMPACT_ATOMS: atom_id res chain seq x y z
N MET A 1 23.49 -19.15 24.49
CA MET A 1 23.94 -17.74 24.36
C MET A 1 23.64 -17.19 22.97
N ILE A 2 22.63 -16.30 22.83
CA ILE A 2 22.19 -15.77 21.53
C ILE A 2 22.91 -14.44 21.28
N LYS A 3 23.84 -14.41 20.31
CA LYS A 3 24.65 -13.21 19.98
C LYS A 3 23.76 -12.02 19.56
N PRO A 4 23.98 -10.79 20.09
CA PRO A 4 23.10 -9.62 19.91
C PRO A 4 23.21 -8.90 18.54
N LEU A 5 23.70 -9.58 17.49
CA LEU A 5 24.07 -8.97 16.20
C LEU A 5 22.89 -8.61 15.25
N GLY A 6 21.64 -8.64 15.70
CA GLY A 6 20.48 -8.58 14.79
C GLY A 6 19.73 -7.24 14.68
N TRP A 7 19.84 -6.34 15.65
CA TRP A 7 18.80 -5.30 15.83
C TRP A 7 19.10 -3.97 15.12
N ALA A 8 20.36 -3.72 14.81
CA ALA A 8 20.81 -2.56 14.06
C ALA A 8 20.10 -2.44 12.67
N LEU A 9 19.96 -3.56 11.96
CA LEU A 9 19.31 -3.60 10.64
C LEU A 9 17.78 -3.51 10.65
N LEU A 10 17.14 -3.64 11.82
CA LEU A 10 15.69 -3.42 11.96
C LEU A 10 15.32 -1.93 11.88
N ILE A 11 16.30 -1.05 12.15
CA ILE A 11 16.04 0.38 12.26
C ILE A 11 16.56 1.18 11.05
N GLY A 12 17.52 0.63 10.32
CA GLY A 12 18.20 1.31 9.22
C GLY A 12 18.13 0.58 7.88
N LEU A 13 16.95 0.13 7.42
CA LEU A 13 16.85 -0.42 6.06
C LEU A 13 16.79 0.71 5.01
N LEU A 14 17.99 1.20 4.69
CA LEU A 14 18.49 1.70 3.41
C LEU A 14 17.74 2.85 2.72
N ILE A 15 18.29 4.07 2.88
CA ILE A 15 18.45 5.03 1.79
C ILE A 15 19.74 5.82 2.06
N GLN A 16 20.71 5.75 1.15
CA GLN A 16 21.70 6.81 0.96
C GLN A 16 21.07 7.84 0.02
N VAL A 17 20.76 9.02 0.54
CA VAL A 17 20.56 10.23 -0.26
C VAL A 17 21.30 11.31 0.52
N THR A 18 22.43 11.74 -0.05
CA THR A 18 23.19 12.92 0.32
C THR A 18 22.37 14.14 -0.06
N THR A 19 21.83 14.82 0.94
CA THR A 19 21.38 16.21 0.82
C THR A 19 21.81 16.88 2.11
N PRO A 20 22.73 17.86 2.08
CA PRO A 20 23.06 18.61 3.28
C PRO A 20 21.80 19.39 3.67
N ALA A 21 21.23 19.02 4.82
CA ALA A 21 20.19 19.82 5.47
C ALA A 21 20.88 20.66 6.52
N LEU A 22 20.96 21.97 6.28
CA LEU A 22 21.36 22.96 7.28
C LEU A 22 20.36 22.86 8.45
N GLY A 23 20.86 22.65 9.68
CA GLY A 23 20.06 22.72 10.92
C GLY A 23 19.47 21.40 11.46
N GLN A 24 20.12 20.24 11.28
CA GLN A 24 19.79 19.06 12.08
C GLN A 24 20.89 18.81 13.11
N GLU A 25 20.59 19.05 14.39
CA GLU A 25 21.50 18.77 15.51
C GLU A 25 21.97 17.30 15.45
N VAL A 26 23.26 17.13 15.22
CA VAL A 26 23.96 15.85 15.35
C VAL A 26 23.96 15.51 16.84
N VAL A 27 23.39 14.37 17.21
CA VAL A 27 23.27 13.99 18.62
C VAL A 27 24.52 13.20 19.00
N PRO A 28 25.38 13.69 19.91
CA PRO A 28 26.58 12.96 20.31
C PRO A 28 26.25 11.58 20.86
N TRP A 29 27.15 10.62 20.69
CA TRP A 29 26.94 9.25 21.20
C TRP A 29 26.67 9.22 22.71
N ASP A 30 27.34 10.09 23.47
CA ASP A 30 27.28 10.10 24.93
C ASP A 30 25.96 10.67 25.49
N SER A 31 25.23 11.46 24.70
CA SER A 31 23.91 11.98 25.08
C SER A 31 22.76 11.00 24.81
N LEU A 32 23.03 9.85 24.19
CA LEU A 32 22.07 8.75 24.06
C LEU A 32 21.77 8.16 25.44
N ASN A 33 20.51 7.84 25.73
CA ASN A 33 20.18 7.15 26.99
C ASN A 33 20.70 5.69 27.00
N ASP A 34 20.71 5.04 28.17
CA ASP A 34 21.24 3.68 28.33
C ASP A 34 20.64 2.64 27.38
N GLN A 35 19.33 2.77 27.12
CA GLN A 35 18.63 1.87 26.24
C GLN A 35 19.02 2.10 24.77
N GLU A 36 19.15 3.36 24.36
CA GLU A 36 19.67 3.75 23.05
C GLU A 36 21.10 3.25 22.85
N ARG A 37 21.99 3.48 23.81
CA ARG A 37 23.39 3.00 23.76
C ARG A 37 23.47 1.47 23.67
N ARG A 38 22.67 0.73 24.45
CA ARG A 38 22.66 -0.74 24.45
C ARG A 38 22.21 -1.30 23.10
N VAL A 39 21.15 -0.75 22.51
CA VAL A 39 20.60 -1.24 21.24
C VAL A 39 21.42 -0.77 20.03
N LEU A 40 21.97 0.43 20.09
CA LEU A 40 22.74 1.05 19.00
C LEU A 40 24.23 0.78 19.10
N LYS A 41 24.72 0.01 20.08
CA LYS A 41 26.14 -0.34 20.27
C LYS A 41 26.87 -0.70 18.96
N PRO A 42 26.28 -1.46 18.00
CA PRO A 42 26.94 -1.77 16.72
C PRO A 42 27.21 -0.56 15.81
N TYR A 43 26.64 0.60 16.12
CA TYR A 43 26.84 1.85 15.41
C TYR A 43 27.76 2.83 16.14
N LYS A 44 28.29 2.49 17.32
CA LYS A 44 29.08 3.40 18.16
C LYS A 44 30.19 4.10 17.36
N ASP A 45 31.03 3.32 16.70
CA ASP A 45 32.24 3.82 16.03
C ASP A 45 31.91 4.70 14.81
N GLN A 46 30.79 4.43 14.14
CA GLN A 46 30.35 5.18 12.96
C GLN A 46 29.30 6.24 13.30
N TRP A 47 28.95 6.43 14.58
CA TRP A 47 27.74 7.17 14.95
C TRP A 47 27.81 8.62 14.49
N GLN A 48 28.97 9.26 14.67
CA GLN A 48 29.21 10.65 14.30
C GLN A 48 29.19 10.85 12.78
N ASP A 49 29.58 9.84 12.01
CA ASP A 49 29.55 9.88 10.55
C ASP A 49 28.14 9.63 9.96
N LEU A 50 27.19 9.15 10.79
CA LEU A 50 25.82 8.96 10.34
C LEU A 50 25.13 10.32 10.16
N PRO A 51 24.49 10.58 9.00
CA PRO A 51 23.70 11.79 8.83
C PRO A 51 22.65 11.92 9.94
N ALA A 52 22.40 13.14 10.45
CA ALA A 52 21.48 13.39 11.56
C ALA A 52 20.08 12.76 11.35
N LYS A 53 19.57 12.79 10.12
CA LYS A 53 18.32 12.11 9.71
C LYS A 53 18.35 10.59 9.96
N ARG A 54 19.51 9.95 9.78
CA ARG A 54 19.74 8.53 10.05
C ARG A 54 19.85 8.27 11.55
N GLN A 55 20.59 9.09 12.29
CA GLN A 55 20.64 9.03 13.76
C GLN A 55 19.23 9.13 14.38
N SER A 56 18.44 10.14 13.98
CA SER A 56 17.04 10.32 14.42
C SER A 56 16.13 9.13 14.09
N ARG A 57 16.35 8.45 12.96
CA ARG A 57 15.60 7.23 12.62
C ARG A 57 15.99 6.06 13.52
N LEU A 58 17.30 5.90 13.78
CA LEU A 58 17.86 4.90 14.69
C LEU A 58 17.25 5.04 16.09
N ARG A 59 17.35 6.24 16.67
CA ARG A 59 16.75 6.56 17.98
C ARG A 59 15.25 6.30 18.04
N ARG A 60 14.47 6.81 17.07
CA ARG A 60 13.02 6.54 17.01
C ARG A 60 12.68 5.06 16.88
N GLY A 61 13.53 4.26 16.22
CA GLY A 61 13.35 2.82 16.17
C GLY A 61 13.56 2.15 17.51
N VAL A 62 14.59 2.56 18.26
CA VAL A 62 14.81 2.09 19.64
C VAL A 62 13.60 2.44 20.50
N ALA A 63 13.15 3.69 20.51
CA ALA A 63 12.00 4.11 21.31
C ALA A 63 10.73 3.30 20.99
N ARG A 64 10.45 3.04 19.70
CA ARG A 64 9.31 2.19 19.31
C ARG A 64 9.47 0.74 19.77
N PHE A 65 10.65 0.16 19.61
CA PHE A 65 10.91 -1.23 20.00
C PHE A 65 10.82 -1.43 21.52
N SER A 66 11.26 -0.43 22.26
CA SER A 66 11.23 -0.40 23.72
C SER A 66 9.80 -0.49 24.25
N LYS A 67 8.87 0.18 23.57
CA LYS A 67 7.42 0.17 23.87
C LYS A 67 6.67 -1.08 23.39
N MET A 68 7.33 -2.01 22.67
CA MET A 68 6.67 -3.23 22.17
C MET A 68 6.55 -4.30 23.25
N SER A 69 5.44 -5.03 23.23
CA SER A 69 5.27 -6.25 24.05
C SER A 69 6.26 -7.36 23.63
N PRO A 70 6.52 -8.36 24.47
CA PRO A 70 7.33 -9.52 24.10
C PRO A 70 6.87 -10.20 22.79
N GLU A 71 5.56 -10.36 22.59
CA GLU A 71 4.95 -10.97 21.40
C GLU A 71 5.16 -10.11 20.15
N GLU A 72 5.04 -8.79 20.29
CA GLU A 72 5.33 -7.85 19.21
C GLU A 72 6.81 -7.90 18.81
N ARG A 73 7.71 -7.94 19.80
CA ARG A 73 9.16 -8.09 19.57
C ARG A 73 9.45 -9.40 18.83
N GLN A 74 8.83 -10.52 19.23
CA GLN A 74 8.98 -11.80 18.53
C GLN A 74 8.49 -11.72 17.07
N LYS A 75 7.34 -11.09 16.82
CA LYS A 75 6.82 -10.88 15.45
C LYS A 75 7.80 -10.05 14.59
N VAL A 76 8.39 -9.00 15.17
CA VAL A 76 9.40 -8.18 14.49
C VAL A 76 10.66 -8.98 14.20
N GLN A 77 11.17 -9.76 15.15
CA GLN A 77 12.32 -10.64 14.95
C GLN A 77 12.08 -11.67 13.85
N LYS A 78 10.92 -12.33 13.82
CA LYS A 78 10.56 -13.29 12.77
C LYS A 78 10.56 -12.63 11.38
N ARG A 79 9.99 -11.42 11.27
CA ARG A 79 9.99 -10.64 10.02
C ARG A 79 11.40 -10.26 9.59
N PHE A 80 12.26 -9.90 10.55
CA PHE A 80 13.64 -9.55 10.28
C PHE A 80 14.45 -10.73 9.77
N ARG A 81 14.37 -11.90 10.43
CA ARG A 81 15.02 -13.13 9.96
C ARG A 81 14.58 -13.47 8.54
N LYS A 82 13.27 -13.41 8.28
CA LYS A 82 12.73 -13.61 6.93
C LYS A 82 13.32 -12.62 5.92
N TRP A 83 13.42 -11.34 6.29
CA TRP A 83 14.03 -10.31 5.44
C TRP A 83 15.51 -10.56 5.15
N LYS A 84 16.30 -10.88 6.18
CA LYS A 84 17.74 -11.14 6.06
C LYS A 84 18.01 -12.31 5.11
N ASN A 85 17.17 -13.34 5.16
CA ASN A 85 17.28 -14.54 4.34
C ASN A 85 16.64 -14.39 2.93
N MET A 86 16.15 -13.20 2.55
CA MET A 86 15.66 -12.98 1.19
C MET A 86 16.83 -12.77 0.20
N PRO A 87 16.71 -13.30 -1.03
CA PRO A 87 17.63 -12.97 -2.12
C PRO A 87 17.84 -11.46 -2.28
N PRO A 88 19.07 -10.99 -2.57
CA PRO A 88 19.39 -9.57 -2.74
C PRO A 88 18.43 -8.83 -3.67
N GLU A 89 18.09 -9.43 -4.81
CA GLU A 89 17.16 -8.86 -5.79
C GLU A 89 15.75 -8.66 -5.22
N LYS A 90 15.24 -9.63 -4.43
CA LYS A 90 13.93 -9.52 -3.78
C LYS A 90 13.95 -8.38 -2.75
N ARG A 91 15.05 -8.25 -2.00
CA ARG A 91 15.25 -7.12 -1.06
C ARG A 91 15.26 -5.78 -1.81
N GLN A 92 15.98 -5.68 -2.91
CA GLN A 92 16.03 -4.45 -3.73
C GLN A 92 14.65 -4.09 -4.30
N LYS A 93 13.90 -5.05 -4.86
CA LYS A 93 12.53 -4.82 -5.34
C LYS A 93 11.60 -4.31 -4.24
N ILE A 94 11.73 -4.82 -3.01
CA ILE A 94 10.92 -4.35 -1.88
C ILE A 94 11.34 -2.93 -1.46
N ARG A 95 12.64 -2.64 -1.41
CA ARG A 95 13.16 -1.28 -1.12
C ARG A 95 12.63 -0.27 -2.14
N GLN A 96 12.73 -0.54 -3.44
CA GLN A 96 12.20 0.33 -4.49
C GLN A 96 10.68 0.58 -4.35
N ARG A 97 9.90 -0.46 -4.03
CA ARG A 97 8.45 -0.32 -3.79
C ARG A 97 8.16 0.54 -2.57
N PHE A 98 8.95 0.38 -1.51
CA PHE A 98 8.83 1.18 -0.30
C PHE A 98 9.16 2.66 -0.57
N GLU A 99 10.21 2.94 -1.33
CA GLU A 99 10.56 4.32 -1.71
C GLU A 99 9.48 4.97 -2.55
N ARG A 100 8.95 4.26 -3.55
CA ARG A 100 7.79 4.74 -4.32
C ARG A 100 6.61 5.07 -3.41
N PHE A 101 6.29 4.20 -2.45
CA PHE A 101 5.22 4.46 -1.48
C PHE A 101 5.53 5.66 -0.57
N ARG A 102 6.78 5.81 -0.13
CA ARG A 102 7.24 6.90 0.72
C ARG A 102 7.12 8.25 0.01
N ASN A 103 7.32 8.29 -1.29
CA ASN A 103 7.26 9.51 -2.09
C ASN A 103 5.82 9.85 -2.56
N LEU A 104 4.84 8.99 -2.29
CA LEU A 104 3.43 9.31 -2.59
C LEU A 104 2.93 10.51 -1.76
N PRO A 105 2.04 11.35 -2.32
CA PRO A 105 1.31 12.36 -1.56
C PRO A 105 0.57 11.75 -0.35
N PRO A 106 0.40 12.49 0.76
CA PRO A 106 -0.25 11.99 1.99
C PRO A 106 -1.64 11.37 1.73
N GLU A 107 -2.43 11.99 0.85
CA GLU A 107 -3.76 11.50 0.51
C GLU A 107 -3.72 10.15 -0.21
N GLN A 108 -2.79 9.98 -1.15
CA GLN A 108 -2.59 8.71 -1.85
C GLN A 108 -2.10 7.61 -0.90
N LYS A 109 -1.21 7.94 0.04
CA LYS A 109 -0.80 7.03 1.12
C LYS A 109 -2.01 6.59 1.94
N ARG A 110 -2.90 7.51 2.31
CA ARG A 110 -4.13 7.22 3.06
C ARG A 110 -5.05 6.29 2.27
N LYS A 111 -5.30 6.59 0.99
CA LYS A 111 -6.09 5.74 0.07
C LYS A 111 -5.53 4.30 0.02
N LEU A 112 -4.20 4.14 -0.11
CA LEU A 112 -3.57 2.81 -0.16
C LEU A 112 -3.64 2.07 1.18
N ARG A 113 -3.43 2.75 2.31
CA ARG A 113 -3.56 2.15 3.65
C ARG A 113 -4.97 1.64 3.89
N GLN A 114 -5.98 2.42 3.52
CA GLN A 114 -7.39 2.02 3.64
C GLN A 114 -7.71 0.83 2.74
N ALA A 115 -7.26 0.84 1.49
CA ALA A 115 -7.43 -0.30 0.57
C ALA A 115 -6.81 -1.58 1.14
N ARG A 116 -5.60 -1.48 1.71
CA ARG A 116 -4.93 -2.60 2.39
C ARG A 116 -5.71 -3.10 3.61
N LYS A 117 -6.20 -2.19 4.47
CA LYS A 117 -7.02 -2.56 5.64
C LYS A 117 -8.28 -3.31 5.21
N ARG A 118 -9.00 -2.78 4.23
CA ARG A 118 -10.19 -3.44 3.65
C ARG A 118 -9.87 -4.83 3.13
N PHE A 119 -8.77 -4.98 2.39
CA PHE A 119 -8.34 -6.28 1.87
C PHE A 119 -7.95 -7.25 2.98
N GLN A 120 -7.27 -6.80 4.04
CA GLN A 120 -6.88 -7.64 5.18
C GLN A 120 -8.10 -8.14 5.97
N ASN A 121 -9.15 -7.32 6.07
CA ASN A 121 -10.39 -7.64 6.76
C ASN A 121 -11.34 -8.55 5.95
N LEU A 122 -11.01 -8.89 4.70
CA LEU A 122 -11.78 -9.87 3.96
C LEU A 122 -11.60 -11.28 4.55
N PRO A 123 -12.64 -12.13 4.51
CA PRO A 123 -12.53 -13.55 4.84
C PRO A 123 -11.34 -14.22 4.13
N PRO A 124 -10.64 -15.18 4.76
CA PRO A 124 -9.47 -15.85 4.19
C PRO A 124 -9.69 -16.35 2.76
N GLU A 125 -10.80 -17.05 2.51
CA GLU A 125 -11.16 -17.56 1.18
C GLU A 125 -11.34 -16.45 0.15
N LYS A 126 -12.03 -15.36 0.51
CA LYS A 126 -12.17 -14.21 -0.39
C LYS A 126 -10.83 -13.59 -0.73
N ARG A 127 -9.89 -13.52 0.21
CA ARG A 127 -8.53 -13.02 -0.05
C ARG A 127 -7.75 -13.95 -0.97
N LYS A 128 -7.84 -15.26 -0.75
CA LYS A 128 -7.19 -16.30 -1.57
C LYS A 128 -7.68 -16.21 -3.02
N ASN A 129 -9.00 -16.24 -3.22
CA ASN A 129 -9.63 -16.13 -4.54
C ASN A 129 -9.22 -14.83 -5.28
N LEU A 130 -9.15 -13.70 -4.57
CA LEU A 130 -8.70 -12.44 -5.18
C LEU A 130 -7.21 -12.47 -5.58
N ARG A 131 -6.35 -13.12 -4.79
CA ARG A 131 -4.92 -13.27 -5.12
C ARG A 131 -4.72 -14.18 -6.31
N GLU A 132 -5.35 -15.35 -6.29
CA GLU A 132 -5.28 -16.34 -7.38
C GLU A 132 -5.78 -15.73 -8.69
N ARG A 133 -6.95 -15.07 -8.65
CA ARG A 133 -7.47 -14.38 -9.82
C ARG A 133 -6.49 -13.34 -10.37
N PHE A 134 -5.79 -12.60 -9.52
CA PHE A 134 -4.80 -11.62 -9.98
C PHE A 134 -3.50 -12.27 -10.48
N GLN A 135 -3.06 -13.36 -9.86
CA GLN A 135 -1.88 -14.14 -10.26
C GLN A 135 -2.10 -14.77 -11.63
N ASN A 136 -3.28 -15.33 -11.87
CA ASN A 136 -3.67 -15.99 -13.12
C ASN A 136 -3.99 -15.00 -14.25
N MET A 137 -4.01 -13.69 -13.99
CA MET A 137 -4.20 -12.70 -15.07
C MET A 137 -2.93 -12.53 -15.91
N THR A 138 -3.09 -12.54 -17.23
CA THR A 138 -2.04 -12.13 -18.18
C THR A 138 -1.66 -10.64 -18.02
N PRO A 139 -0.49 -10.19 -18.50
CA PRO A 139 -0.12 -8.77 -18.48
C PRO A 139 -1.20 -7.85 -19.06
N GLU A 140 -1.83 -8.26 -20.16
CA GLU A 140 -2.91 -7.52 -20.84
C GLU A 140 -4.20 -7.50 -20.05
N GLN A 141 -4.57 -8.61 -19.41
CA GLN A 141 -5.69 -8.63 -18.48
C GLN A 141 -5.44 -7.72 -17.28
N ARG A 142 -4.21 -7.67 -16.75
CA ARG A 142 -3.83 -6.75 -15.66
C ARG A 142 -3.85 -5.29 -16.11
N LYS A 143 -3.42 -4.98 -17.33
CA LYS A 143 -3.51 -3.62 -17.93
C LYS A 143 -4.97 -3.19 -18.06
N LYS A 144 -5.83 -4.03 -18.63
CA LYS A 144 -7.28 -3.79 -18.74
C LYS A 144 -7.93 -3.63 -17.36
N PHE A 145 -7.58 -4.47 -16.39
CA PHE A 145 -8.07 -4.39 -15.02
C PHE A 145 -7.69 -3.04 -14.38
N ARG A 146 -6.42 -2.63 -14.46
CA ARG A 146 -5.94 -1.33 -13.94
C ARG A 146 -6.65 -0.16 -14.61
N LYS A 147 -6.76 -0.15 -15.95
CA LYS A 147 -7.45 0.90 -16.71
C LYS A 147 -8.91 1.04 -16.28
N ARG A 148 -9.62 -0.07 -16.09
CA ARG A 148 -11.00 -0.08 -15.61
C ARG A 148 -11.14 0.44 -14.17
N GLN A 149 -10.22 0.06 -13.28
CA GLN A 149 -10.20 0.57 -11.91
C GLN A 149 -9.93 2.08 -11.89
N MET A 150 -8.95 2.56 -12.65
CA MET A 150 -8.64 4.00 -12.77
C MET A 150 -9.84 4.78 -13.29
N ARG A 151 -10.45 4.36 -14.41
CA ARG A 151 -11.67 5.01 -14.94
C ARG A 151 -12.79 5.10 -13.90
N ARG A 152 -13.00 4.04 -13.13
CA ARG A 152 -14.00 4.02 -12.05
C ARG A 152 -13.64 5.00 -10.93
N MET A 153 -12.38 5.04 -10.51
CA MET A 153 -11.93 5.94 -9.45
C MET A 153 -12.06 7.39 -9.90
N ASN A 154 -11.55 7.74 -11.08
CA ASN A 154 -11.64 9.09 -11.64
C ASN A 154 -13.10 9.53 -11.79
N LYS A 155 -13.97 8.64 -12.29
CA LYS A 155 -15.41 8.92 -12.37
C LYS A 155 -15.98 9.26 -10.99
N LEU A 156 -15.69 8.47 -9.97
CA LEU A 156 -16.22 8.73 -8.63
C LEU A 156 -15.62 9.99 -8.00
N GLU A 157 -14.34 10.26 -8.25
CA GLU A 157 -13.62 11.44 -7.75
C GLU A 157 -14.20 12.73 -8.32
N ASN A 158 -14.46 12.76 -9.64
CA ASN A 158 -14.97 13.94 -10.35
C ASN A 158 -16.49 14.15 -10.21
N MET A 159 -17.23 13.19 -9.64
CA MET A 159 -18.67 13.35 -9.42
C MET A 159 -18.98 14.25 -8.23
N THR A 160 -19.99 15.11 -8.38
CA THR A 160 -20.54 15.90 -7.28
C THR A 160 -21.20 15.02 -6.21
N GLN A 161 -21.49 15.58 -5.03
CA GLN A 161 -22.17 14.84 -3.97
C GLN A 161 -23.55 14.33 -4.41
N GLU A 162 -24.31 15.16 -5.11
CA GLU A 162 -25.63 14.80 -5.61
C GLU A 162 -25.55 13.69 -6.67
N GLU A 163 -24.63 13.82 -7.63
CA GLU A 163 -24.39 12.76 -8.62
C GLU A 163 -23.99 11.44 -7.95
N ARG A 164 -23.17 11.50 -6.90
CA ARG A 164 -22.79 10.30 -6.12
C ARG A 164 -24.00 9.69 -5.41
N GLN A 165 -24.89 10.49 -4.85
CA GLN A 165 -26.13 10.01 -4.22
C GLN A 165 -27.05 9.36 -5.26
N ARG A 166 -27.31 10.03 -6.39
CA ARG A 166 -28.09 9.48 -7.52
C ARG A 166 -27.49 8.17 -8.03
N PHE A 167 -26.17 8.09 -8.18
CA PHE A 167 -25.49 6.87 -8.60
C PHE A 167 -25.64 5.73 -7.58
N ARG A 168 -25.57 6.02 -6.27
CA ARG A 168 -25.81 5.03 -5.21
C ARG A 168 -27.26 4.57 -5.18
N ALA A 169 -28.22 5.49 -5.30
CA ALA A 169 -29.65 5.20 -5.36
C ALA A 169 -29.97 4.28 -6.54
N LYS A 170 -29.53 4.63 -7.75
CA LYS A 170 -29.71 3.80 -8.96
C LYS A 170 -29.07 2.40 -8.83
N ARG A 171 -27.94 2.29 -8.12
CA ARG A 171 -27.31 0.99 -7.82
C ARG A 171 -28.12 0.16 -6.84
N GLN A 172 -28.74 0.80 -5.85
CA GLN A 172 -29.58 0.14 -4.84
C GLN A 172 -30.91 -0.30 -5.44
N GLU A 173 -31.57 0.55 -6.22
CA GLU A 173 -32.79 0.24 -6.96
C GLU A 173 -32.58 -0.99 -7.86
N ARG A 174 -31.51 -1.00 -8.68
CA ARG A 174 -31.14 -2.17 -9.49
C ARG A 174 -30.94 -3.44 -8.67
N ARG A 175 -30.35 -3.32 -7.48
CA ARG A 175 -30.14 -4.45 -6.57
C ARG A 175 -31.47 -4.95 -6.03
N ASN A 176 -32.38 -4.07 -5.64
CA ASN A 176 -33.70 -4.41 -5.13
C ASN A 176 -34.55 -5.07 -6.22
N LYS A 177 -34.59 -4.50 -7.43
CA LYS A 177 -35.27 -5.09 -8.59
C LYS A 177 -34.74 -6.50 -8.90
N MET A 178 -33.42 -6.70 -8.87
CA MET A 178 -32.86 -8.04 -9.05
C MET A 178 -33.24 -9.02 -7.93
N LYS A 179 -33.57 -8.58 -6.71
CA LYS A 179 -33.97 -9.51 -5.64
C LYS A 179 -35.37 -10.06 -5.86
N THR A 180 -36.27 -9.28 -6.48
CA THR A 180 -37.67 -9.67 -6.72
C THR A 180 -37.85 -10.50 -8.00
N MET A 181 -36.88 -10.44 -8.92
CA MET A 181 -36.89 -11.23 -10.16
C MET A 181 -36.58 -12.71 -9.95
N SER A 182 -37.14 -13.58 -10.78
CA SER A 182 -36.73 -14.99 -10.95
C SER A 182 -35.31 -15.13 -11.55
N PRO A 183 -34.66 -16.30 -11.47
CA PRO A 183 -33.33 -16.51 -12.07
C PRO A 183 -33.23 -16.18 -13.56
N GLN A 184 -34.25 -16.57 -14.35
CA GLN A 184 -34.28 -16.30 -15.80
C GLN A 184 -34.45 -14.81 -16.11
N GLU A 185 -35.32 -14.10 -15.39
CA GLU A 185 -35.51 -12.66 -15.54
C GLU A 185 -34.26 -11.88 -15.12
N ARG A 186 -33.59 -12.29 -14.03
CA ARG A 186 -32.30 -11.71 -13.62
C ARG A 186 -31.25 -11.86 -14.71
N GLN A 187 -31.23 -13.00 -15.42
CA GLN A 187 -30.28 -13.23 -16.52
C GLN A 187 -30.56 -12.29 -17.68
N LYS A 188 -31.81 -12.18 -18.13
CA LYS A 188 -32.23 -11.24 -19.19
C LYS A 188 -31.88 -9.79 -18.81
N PHE A 189 -32.24 -9.37 -17.60
CA PHE A 189 -31.93 -8.02 -17.10
C PHE A 189 -30.43 -7.73 -17.04
N ARG A 190 -29.60 -8.70 -16.64
CA ARG A 190 -28.13 -8.55 -16.67
C ARG A 190 -27.58 -8.42 -18.09
N GLN A 191 -28.14 -9.14 -19.06
CA GLN A 191 -27.77 -9.02 -20.47
C GLN A 191 -28.14 -7.64 -21.03
N GLU A 192 -29.33 -7.14 -20.71
CA GLU A 192 -29.79 -5.81 -21.09
C GLU A 192 -28.86 -4.72 -20.53
N LEU A 193 -28.52 -4.78 -19.23
CA LEU A 193 -27.57 -3.85 -18.62
C LEU A 193 -26.17 -3.89 -19.26
N ARG A 194 -25.76 -5.05 -19.80
CA ARG A 194 -24.50 -5.19 -20.54
C ARG A 194 -24.59 -4.53 -21.91
N LYS A 195 -25.68 -4.78 -22.67
CA LYS A 195 -25.95 -4.14 -23.97
C LYS A 195 -25.98 -2.61 -23.84
N ASN A 196 -26.74 -2.09 -22.88
CA ASN A 196 -26.84 -0.64 -22.63
C ASN A 196 -25.50 0.00 -22.24
N ARG A 197 -24.64 -0.74 -21.52
CA ARG A 197 -23.29 -0.24 -21.20
C ARG A 197 -22.39 -0.23 -22.45
N GLN A 198 -22.44 -1.26 -23.28
CA GLN A 198 -21.66 -1.33 -24.52
C GLN A 198 -22.04 -0.21 -25.49
N LEU A 199 -23.33 0.15 -25.56
CA LEU A 199 -23.81 1.29 -26.34
C LEU A 199 -23.23 2.62 -25.85
N MET A 200 -23.15 2.82 -24.53
CA MET A 200 -22.59 4.04 -23.92
C MET A 200 -21.06 4.14 -23.99
N ASP A 201 -20.36 3.00 -24.05
CA ASP A 201 -18.89 2.93 -24.17
C ASP A 201 -18.43 2.98 -25.64
N ARG A 202 -19.34 3.07 -26.63
CA ARG A 202 -18.99 3.30 -28.04
C ARG A 202 -18.35 4.69 -28.17
N PRO A 203 -17.19 4.83 -28.84
CA PRO A 203 -16.71 6.15 -29.22
C PRO A 203 -17.78 6.81 -30.08
N ASN A 204 -18.05 8.08 -29.82
CA ASN A 204 -19.02 8.87 -30.58
C ASN A 204 -18.56 8.95 -32.05
N ALA A 205 -18.98 8.00 -32.88
CA ALA A 205 -18.69 7.93 -34.31
C ALA A 205 -19.64 8.85 -35.11
N GLY A 206 -19.92 10.04 -34.58
CA GLY A 206 -20.97 10.94 -35.05
C GLY A 206 -20.63 12.43 -34.98
N LYS A 207 -19.34 12.79 -35.02
CA LYS A 207 -18.89 14.16 -35.33
C LYS A 207 -17.68 14.10 -36.27
N ALA A 208 -17.89 13.53 -37.45
CA ALA A 208 -17.04 13.72 -38.62
C ALA A 208 -17.95 13.54 -39.83
N GLY A 209 -18.48 14.65 -40.36
CA GLY A 209 -19.46 14.63 -41.44
C GLY A 209 -20.54 15.70 -41.28
N GLY A 210 -20.14 16.96 -41.40
CA GLY A 210 -21.03 18.10 -41.54
C GLY A 210 -20.20 19.20 -42.19
N ARG A 211 -20.55 19.49 -43.44
CA ARG A 211 -19.85 20.35 -44.41
C ARG A 211 -19.56 21.74 -43.88
#